data_AF-A0A923V7Z6-F1
#
_entry.id   AF-A0A923V7Z6-F1
#
_cell.length_a   1.000
_cell.length_b   1.000
_cell.length_c   1.000
_cell.angle_alpha   90.00
_cell.angle_beta   90.00
_cell.angle_gamma   90.00
#
_symmetry.space_group_name_H-M   'P 1'
#
loop_
_entity.id
_entity.type
_entity.pdbx_description
1 polymer ?
#
loop_
_entity_poly.entity_id
_entity_poly.type
_entity_poly.pdbx_seq_one_letter_code
_entity_poly.pdbx_strand_id
1 'polypeptide(L)'
;MKYVLISFLLLFSIHAFSEIPYQDEKFGCLTAVVANKYINDFHINVKSFGGLELCNSEVDTKKLLNDIDIVANGQFAGNGQNNLIRNFVAPNNYYDWMKQQTRGVERGNDVPYATAYNSGGYFTMQDGWASSSTLGRVGTFIHEARHTQGYRHISCAQGPYFGSGLSGCDENYSYGGSHAVEMEYYANVSVNGLNFHPVYKKMARLMAMARSNFVFNTSPMKTREGVLALAMDRKSAMLYDNGNWVSREVPQASGRLKRTSFGGVLFDGSSAYSIDLYQNSGFVDLVSDTYSYFKLLLERKLQIKDFEEFDAGAKRYVVQMTNNKMAMFDFPSGSWGQAQSLPFDAVKFSTAIPGQTKSGLYIINTKNEIYIYQLQTQRLISQAGAWDTTNKEVITFAGQNLILKADGRTYVQSANNLQAWDTQNLFSEITTVPIYDAFEVVK
;
A
#
# COMPACT_ATOMS: atom_id res chain seq x y z
N MET A 1 -32.68 20.52 59.62
CA MET A 1 -32.72 20.54 58.14
C MET A 1 -31.71 19.53 57.62
N LYS A 2 -32.19 18.44 56.99
CA LYS A 2 -31.34 17.45 56.30
C LYS A 2 -31.20 17.91 54.85
N TYR A 3 -29.97 18.15 54.38
CA TYR A 3 -29.70 18.40 52.97
C TYR A 3 -29.49 17.06 52.25
N VAL A 4 -30.35 16.79 51.27
CA VAL A 4 -30.23 15.67 50.34
C VAL A 4 -29.33 16.14 49.19
N LEU A 5 -28.16 15.50 49.03
CA LEU A 5 -27.30 15.68 47.87
C LEU A 5 -27.88 14.84 46.72
N ILE A 6 -28.46 15.49 45.71
CA ILE A 6 -28.90 14.85 44.47
C ILE A 6 -27.73 14.89 43.49
N SER A 7 -27.05 13.75 43.30
CA SER A 7 -26.08 13.57 42.22
C SER A 7 -26.83 13.41 40.89
N PHE A 8 -26.72 14.41 40.02
CA PHE A 8 -27.13 14.30 38.62
C PHE A 8 -26.11 13.43 37.86
N LEU A 9 -26.48 12.18 37.60
CA LEU A 9 -25.84 11.33 36.60
C LEU A 9 -26.25 11.85 35.21
N LEU A 10 -25.39 12.69 34.61
CA LEU A 10 -25.44 13.02 33.20
C LEU A 10 -25.10 11.77 32.39
N LEU A 11 -26.12 11.01 32.02
CA LEU A 11 -26.03 9.99 30.96
C LEU A 11 -25.83 10.71 29.63
N PHE A 12 -24.58 10.91 29.23
CA PHE A 12 -24.26 11.20 27.84
C PHE A 12 -24.60 9.96 27.03
N SER A 13 -25.73 10.00 26.30
CA SER A 13 -26.02 9.05 25.23
C SER A 13 -24.97 9.25 24.14
N ILE A 14 -23.87 8.50 24.24
CA ILE A 14 -22.90 8.34 23.16
C ILE A 14 -23.70 7.70 22.02
N HIS A 15 -24.14 8.52 21.06
CA HIS A 15 -24.61 8.01 19.78
C HIS A 15 -23.38 7.37 19.15
N ALA A 16 -23.27 6.05 19.23
CA ALA A 16 -22.33 5.31 18.43
C ALA A 16 -22.71 5.59 16.97
N PHE A 17 -21.99 6.52 16.35
CA PHE A 17 -22.10 6.72 14.91
C PHE A 17 -21.83 5.38 14.24
N SER A 18 -22.69 4.98 13.31
CA SER A 18 -22.43 3.81 12.48
C SER A 18 -21.10 4.04 11.76
N GLU A 19 -20.10 3.23 12.06
CA GLU A 19 -18.80 3.30 11.39
C GLU A 19 -18.94 2.91 9.92
N ILE A 20 -18.33 3.68 9.02
CA ILE A 20 -18.23 3.37 7.60
C ILE A 20 -17.37 2.10 7.45
N PRO A 21 -17.91 1.02 6.85
CA PRO A 21 -17.18 -0.23 6.67
C PRO A 21 -16.02 -0.12 5.69
N TYR A 22 -15.12 -1.11 5.71
CA TYR A 22 -13.93 -1.15 4.85
C TYR A 22 -13.94 -2.22 3.76
N GLN A 23 -14.92 -3.12 3.78
CA GLN A 23 -15.11 -4.16 2.77
C GLN A 23 -16.52 -4.08 2.21
N ASP A 24 -16.69 -4.37 0.93
CA ASP A 24 -17.97 -4.21 0.23
C ASP A 24 -19.08 -5.07 0.83
N GLU A 25 -18.76 -6.29 1.27
CA GLU A 25 -19.69 -7.23 1.87
C GLU A 25 -20.22 -6.79 3.25
N LYS A 26 -19.60 -5.78 3.85
CA LYS A 26 -20.03 -5.21 5.14
C LYS A 26 -21.00 -4.04 4.98
N PHE A 27 -21.20 -3.54 3.76
CA PHE A 27 -22.20 -2.52 3.48
C PHE A 27 -23.59 -3.15 3.43
N GLY A 28 -24.53 -2.56 4.16
CA GLY A 28 -25.94 -2.94 4.07
C GLY A 28 -26.56 -2.57 2.71
N CYS A 29 -27.82 -2.96 2.53
CA CYS A 29 -28.59 -2.52 1.37
C CYS A 29 -28.78 -1.00 1.37
N LEU A 30 -28.61 -0.36 0.21
CA LEU A 30 -29.01 1.03 0.04
C LEU A 30 -30.52 1.12 -0.19
N THR A 31 -31.14 2.21 0.28
CA THR A 31 -32.54 2.48 -0.08
C THR A 31 -32.62 2.96 -1.53
N ALA A 32 -33.74 2.69 -2.20
CA ALA A 32 -33.98 3.17 -3.56
C ALA A 32 -33.90 4.70 -3.65
N VAL A 33 -34.30 5.43 -2.60
CA VAL A 33 -34.22 6.89 -2.55
C VAL A 33 -32.77 7.37 -2.61
N VAL A 34 -31.89 6.79 -1.78
CA VAL A 34 -30.46 7.14 -1.75
C VAL A 34 -29.79 6.76 -3.07
N ALA A 35 -30.06 5.55 -3.59
CA ALA A 35 -29.49 5.10 -4.86
C ALA A 35 -29.92 6.00 -6.04
N ASN A 36 -31.21 6.35 -6.13
CA ASN A 36 -31.72 7.25 -7.18
C ASN A 36 -31.10 8.65 -7.08
N LYS A 37 -30.86 9.16 -5.86
CA LYS A 37 -30.12 10.42 -5.68
C LYS A 37 -28.73 10.31 -6.31
N TYR A 38 -27.97 9.26 -5.99
CA TYR A 38 -26.60 9.09 -6.51
C TYR A 38 -26.58 8.89 -8.03
N ILE A 39 -27.51 8.10 -8.56
CA ILE A 39 -27.65 7.89 -10.01
C ILE A 39 -27.90 9.20 -10.74
N ASN A 40 -28.79 10.04 -10.20
CA ASN A 40 -29.13 11.33 -10.80
C ASN A 40 -28.00 12.35 -10.65
N ASP A 41 -27.37 12.42 -9.47
CA ASP A 41 -26.32 13.39 -9.18
C ASP A 41 -25.06 13.17 -10.02
N PHE A 42 -24.73 11.91 -10.34
CA PHE A 42 -23.55 11.56 -11.12
C PHE A 42 -23.86 11.09 -12.56
N HIS A 43 -25.14 11.14 -12.97
CA HIS A 43 -25.61 10.67 -14.27
C HIS A 43 -25.10 9.26 -14.62
N ILE A 44 -25.31 8.31 -13.69
CA ILE A 44 -24.76 6.95 -13.80
C ILE A 44 -25.53 6.15 -14.86
N ASN A 45 -24.80 5.58 -15.82
CA ASN A 45 -25.33 4.61 -16.76
C ASN A 45 -25.48 3.24 -16.09
N VAL A 46 -26.53 3.07 -15.29
CA VAL A 46 -26.81 1.86 -14.50
C VAL A 46 -26.77 0.57 -15.35
N LYS A 47 -27.22 0.63 -16.62
CA LYS A 47 -27.21 -0.53 -17.50
C LYS A 47 -25.79 -1.02 -17.79
N SER A 48 -24.82 -0.11 -17.95
CA SER A 48 -23.42 -0.48 -18.18
C SER A 48 -22.80 -1.22 -16.99
N PHE A 49 -23.27 -0.96 -15.77
CA PHE A 49 -22.77 -1.59 -14.53
C PHE A 49 -23.49 -2.90 -14.15
N GLY A 50 -24.26 -3.49 -15.07
CA GLY A 50 -24.97 -4.75 -14.83
C GLY A 50 -26.39 -4.61 -14.29
N GLY A 51 -26.95 -3.38 -14.27
CA GLY A 51 -28.30 -3.10 -13.77
C GLY A 51 -28.30 -2.61 -12.32
N LEU A 52 -29.46 -2.15 -11.84
CA LEU A 52 -29.58 -1.62 -10.48
C LEU A 52 -29.52 -2.74 -9.45
N GLU A 53 -28.49 -2.72 -8.62
CA GLU A 53 -28.32 -3.62 -7.48
C GLU A 53 -28.05 -2.80 -6.22
N LEU A 54 -28.77 -3.10 -5.14
CA LEU A 54 -28.78 -2.30 -3.91
C LEU A 54 -28.15 -3.03 -2.72
N CYS A 55 -28.02 -4.35 -2.80
CA CYS A 55 -27.63 -5.24 -1.71
C CYS A 55 -26.40 -6.10 -2.05
N ASN A 56 -26.35 -6.69 -3.25
CA ASN A 56 -25.27 -7.61 -3.61
C ASN A 56 -23.98 -6.87 -3.97
N SER A 57 -23.01 -6.90 -3.05
CA SER A 57 -21.68 -6.28 -3.18
C SER A 57 -20.82 -6.77 -4.35
N GLU A 58 -21.16 -7.91 -4.96
CA GLU A 58 -20.42 -8.42 -6.13
C GLU A 58 -20.76 -7.65 -7.41
N VAL A 59 -21.92 -7.01 -7.48
CA VAL A 59 -22.39 -6.28 -8.67
C VAL A 59 -21.77 -4.89 -8.72
N ASP A 60 -21.22 -4.51 -9.88
CA ASP A 60 -20.46 -3.27 -10.03
C ASP A 60 -21.31 -2.01 -9.76
N THR A 61 -22.62 -1.99 -10.07
CA THR A 61 -23.49 -0.87 -9.67
C THR A 61 -23.52 -0.69 -8.15
N LYS A 62 -23.59 -1.79 -7.38
CA LYS A 62 -23.59 -1.72 -5.92
C LYS A 62 -22.25 -1.20 -5.39
N LYS A 63 -21.13 -1.64 -5.96
CA LYS A 63 -19.80 -1.12 -5.63
C LYS A 63 -19.72 0.38 -5.84
N LEU A 64 -20.12 0.88 -7.02
CA LEU A 64 -20.11 2.31 -7.32
C LEU A 64 -21.00 3.11 -6.36
N LEU A 65 -22.19 2.61 -6.04
CA LEU A 65 -23.09 3.28 -5.10
C LEU A 65 -22.52 3.29 -3.67
N ASN A 66 -21.84 2.23 -3.22
CA ASN A 66 -21.12 2.22 -1.95
C ASN A 66 -19.97 3.24 -1.95
N ASP A 67 -19.21 3.33 -3.05
CA ASP A 67 -18.10 4.28 -3.17
C ASP A 67 -18.60 5.73 -3.01
N ILE A 68 -19.74 6.06 -3.64
CA ILE A 68 -20.40 7.37 -3.51
C ILE A 68 -20.93 7.57 -2.08
N ASP A 69 -21.52 6.53 -1.47
CA ASP A 69 -22.07 6.60 -0.13
C ASP A 69 -21.01 6.91 0.94
N ILE A 70 -19.80 6.35 0.78
CA ILE A 70 -18.65 6.63 1.64
C ILE A 70 -18.29 8.12 1.57
N VAL A 71 -18.22 8.68 0.35
CA VAL A 71 -17.88 10.10 0.18
C VAL A 71 -19.00 11.00 0.71
N ALA A 72 -20.27 10.61 0.51
CA ALA A 72 -21.42 11.39 0.95
C ALA A 72 -21.55 11.45 2.48
N ASN A 73 -21.21 10.37 3.17
CA ASN A 73 -21.42 10.23 4.62
C ASN A 73 -20.13 10.31 5.45
N GLY A 74 -18.97 10.42 4.81
CA GLY A 74 -17.68 10.62 5.48
C GLY A 74 -17.64 11.93 6.26
N GLN A 75 -17.29 11.86 7.54
CA GLN A 75 -17.23 13.03 8.42
C GLN A 75 -15.79 13.32 8.84
N PHE A 76 -15.44 14.61 8.89
CA PHE A 76 -14.08 15.04 9.20
C PHE A 76 -14.06 16.13 10.30
N ALA A 77 -13.12 16.01 11.24
CA ALA A 77 -12.91 16.98 12.32
C ALA A 77 -12.29 18.32 11.84
N GLY A 78 -11.62 18.31 10.68
CA GLY A 78 -11.07 19.49 10.02
C GLY A 78 -9.88 20.19 10.74
N ASN A 79 -9.38 19.63 11.83
CA ASN A 79 -8.37 20.26 12.70
C ASN A 79 -7.04 19.52 12.79
N GLY A 80 -6.94 18.29 12.27
CA GLY A 80 -5.69 17.53 12.25
C GLY A 80 -4.72 18.07 11.21
N GLN A 81 -3.45 18.14 11.61
CA GLN A 81 -2.35 18.60 10.76
C GLN A 81 -1.64 17.41 10.11
N ASN A 82 -1.37 17.51 8.82
CA ASN A 82 -0.61 16.53 8.05
C ASN A 82 0.01 17.22 6.82
N ASN A 83 1.21 16.82 6.40
CA ASN A 83 1.88 17.42 5.24
C ASN A 83 1.15 17.15 3.90
N LEU A 84 0.31 16.11 3.86
CA LEU A 84 -0.58 15.73 2.76
C LEU A 84 -2.01 16.29 2.93
N ILE A 85 -2.24 17.30 3.77
CA ILE A 85 -3.54 17.99 3.85
C ILE A 85 -3.32 19.47 3.54
N ARG A 86 -3.67 19.86 2.31
CA ARG A 86 -3.51 21.21 1.74
C ARG A 86 -4.85 21.90 1.48
N ASN A 87 -5.96 21.17 1.64
CA ASN A 87 -7.32 21.61 1.33
C ASN A 87 -7.49 21.94 -0.16
N PHE A 88 -6.97 21.08 -1.05
CA PHE A 88 -7.33 21.12 -2.47
C PHE A 88 -8.84 20.96 -2.67
N VAL A 89 -9.48 20.16 -1.80
CA VAL A 89 -10.93 20.08 -1.64
C VAL A 89 -11.23 20.20 -0.14
N ALA A 90 -12.21 21.02 0.22
CA ALA A 90 -12.63 21.12 1.62
C ALA A 90 -13.11 19.73 2.11
N PRO A 91 -12.67 19.24 3.29
CA PRO A 91 -12.92 17.86 3.71
C PRO A 91 -14.40 17.45 3.72
N ASN A 92 -15.30 18.38 4.06
CA ASN A 92 -16.74 18.12 4.09
C ASN A 92 -17.46 18.43 2.75
N ASN A 93 -16.71 18.63 1.66
CA ASN A 93 -17.24 19.04 0.36
C ASN A 93 -16.87 18.09 -0.80
N TYR A 94 -16.25 16.93 -0.51
CA TYR A 94 -15.85 16.00 -1.58
C TYR A 94 -17.04 15.56 -2.44
N TYR A 95 -18.20 15.26 -1.83
CA TYR A 95 -19.39 14.83 -2.57
C TYR A 95 -19.87 15.88 -3.58
N ASP A 96 -20.11 17.11 -3.12
CA ASP A 96 -20.62 18.19 -3.97
C ASP A 96 -19.56 18.64 -5.00
N TRP A 97 -18.28 18.62 -4.63
CA TRP A 97 -17.19 18.89 -5.56
C TRP A 97 -17.14 17.83 -6.67
N MET A 98 -17.15 16.53 -6.32
CA MET A 98 -17.15 15.44 -7.30
C MET A 98 -18.37 15.51 -8.22
N LYS A 99 -19.55 15.79 -7.66
CA LYS A 99 -20.79 15.98 -8.42
C LYS A 99 -20.62 17.07 -9.46
N GLN A 100 -20.06 18.22 -9.10
CA GLN A 100 -19.80 19.32 -10.05
C GLN A 100 -18.77 18.96 -11.13
N GLN A 101 -17.85 18.04 -10.85
CA GLN A 101 -16.84 17.58 -11.80
C GLN A 101 -17.28 16.40 -12.66
N THR A 102 -18.47 15.84 -12.43
CA THR A 102 -18.95 14.63 -13.11
C THR A 102 -20.15 14.96 -13.99
N ARG A 103 -20.04 14.64 -15.28
CA ARG A 103 -21.12 14.77 -16.27
C ARG A 103 -21.82 13.44 -16.58
N GLY A 104 -21.12 12.33 -16.33
CA GLY A 104 -21.64 10.98 -16.50
C GLY A 104 -20.63 9.94 -16.09
N VAL A 105 -21.13 8.78 -15.65
CA VAL A 105 -20.29 7.64 -15.25
C VAL A 105 -20.82 6.39 -15.92
N GLU A 106 -19.93 5.66 -16.59
CA GLU A 106 -20.24 4.37 -17.20
C GLU A 106 -19.17 3.33 -16.91
N ARG A 107 -19.52 2.07 -17.13
CA ARG A 107 -18.61 0.93 -17.07
C ARG A 107 -18.12 0.60 -18.47
N GLY A 108 -16.81 0.49 -18.64
CA GLY A 108 -16.16 0.05 -19.88
C GLY A 108 -15.10 -1.01 -19.60
N ASN A 109 -14.68 -1.75 -20.62
CA ASN A 109 -13.64 -2.79 -20.54
C ASN A 109 -12.72 -2.75 -21.78
N ASP A 110 -12.66 -1.59 -22.41
CA ASP A 110 -11.96 -1.32 -23.66
C ASP A 110 -10.47 -1.01 -23.45
N VAL A 111 -10.08 -0.62 -22.23
CA VAL A 111 -8.68 -0.31 -21.89
C VAL A 111 -8.23 -1.18 -20.71
N PRO A 112 -7.75 -2.41 -20.96
CA PRO A 112 -7.49 -3.41 -19.91
C PRO A 112 -6.45 -3.00 -18.86
N TYR A 113 -5.58 -2.05 -19.18
CA TYR A 113 -4.52 -1.56 -18.28
C TYR A 113 -4.91 -0.28 -17.52
N ALA A 114 -6.05 0.33 -17.83
CA ALA A 114 -6.54 1.51 -17.11
C ALA A 114 -7.43 1.10 -15.94
N THR A 115 -7.39 1.86 -14.86
CA THR A 115 -8.35 1.73 -13.74
C THR A 115 -9.64 2.49 -14.06
N ALA A 116 -9.50 3.69 -14.62
CA ALA A 116 -10.57 4.50 -15.17
C ALA A 116 -9.96 5.51 -16.16
N TYR A 117 -10.79 6.22 -16.90
CA TYR A 117 -10.38 7.43 -17.61
C TYR A 117 -11.50 8.47 -17.64
N ASN A 118 -11.11 9.74 -17.75
CA ASN A 118 -11.99 10.88 -17.85
C ASN A 118 -11.86 11.57 -19.22
N SER A 119 -13.00 11.73 -19.89
CA SER A 119 -13.14 12.58 -21.08
C SER A 119 -14.06 13.76 -20.79
N GLY A 120 -13.48 14.88 -20.34
CA GLY A 120 -14.19 16.15 -20.16
C GLY A 120 -15.39 16.09 -19.18
N GLY A 121 -15.29 15.26 -18.14
CA GLY A 121 -16.35 15.04 -17.16
C GLY A 121 -17.08 13.70 -17.31
N TYR A 122 -16.86 12.95 -18.39
CA TYR A 122 -17.43 11.60 -18.57
C TYR A 122 -16.42 10.56 -18.14
N PHE A 123 -16.74 9.79 -17.10
CA PHE A 123 -15.83 8.83 -16.51
C PHE A 123 -16.20 7.42 -16.98
N THR A 124 -15.22 6.69 -17.46
CA THR A 124 -15.38 5.28 -17.80
C THR A 124 -14.58 4.44 -16.81
N MET A 125 -15.29 3.77 -15.90
CA MET A 125 -14.71 2.87 -14.91
C MET A 125 -14.36 1.54 -15.57
N GLN A 126 -13.10 1.10 -15.43
CA GLN A 126 -12.57 -0.08 -16.11
C GLN A 126 -12.50 -1.30 -15.18
N ASP A 127 -12.05 -2.45 -15.71
CA ASP A 127 -11.89 -3.68 -14.92
C ASP A 127 -10.94 -3.50 -13.73
N GLY A 128 -9.90 -2.66 -13.88
CA GLY A 128 -9.00 -2.32 -12.79
C GLY A 128 -9.69 -1.57 -11.63
N TRP A 129 -10.72 -0.77 -11.90
CA TRP A 129 -11.56 -0.19 -10.84
C TRP A 129 -12.39 -1.28 -10.17
N ALA A 130 -13.05 -2.15 -10.93
CA ALA A 130 -13.94 -3.17 -10.38
C ALA A 130 -13.23 -4.20 -9.48
N SER A 131 -11.93 -4.43 -9.71
CA SER A 131 -11.06 -5.32 -8.91
C SER A 131 -10.34 -4.62 -7.75
N SER A 132 -10.41 -3.29 -7.67
CA SER A 132 -9.77 -2.52 -6.60
C SER A 132 -10.54 -2.64 -5.27
N SER A 133 -9.82 -2.47 -4.16
CA SER A 133 -10.45 -2.35 -2.84
C SER A 133 -11.42 -1.16 -2.80
N THR A 134 -12.40 -1.19 -1.89
CA THR A 134 -13.39 -0.11 -1.72
C THR A 134 -12.72 1.26 -1.62
N LEU A 135 -11.65 1.38 -0.82
CA LEU A 135 -10.85 2.60 -0.70
C LEU A 135 -10.15 3.00 -2.02
N GLY A 136 -9.59 2.03 -2.76
CA GLY A 136 -8.94 2.27 -4.06
C GLY A 136 -9.92 2.80 -5.10
N ARG A 137 -11.15 2.30 -5.10
CA ARG A 137 -12.23 2.76 -6.00
C ARG A 137 -12.70 4.17 -5.67
N VAL A 138 -12.91 4.47 -4.39
CA VAL A 138 -13.25 5.84 -3.94
C VAL A 138 -12.17 6.84 -4.37
N GLY A 139 -10.89 6.52 -4.12
CA GLY A 139 -9.79 7.37 -4.55
C GLY A 139 -9.70 7.54 -6.06
N THR A 140 -9.97 6.48 -6.83
CA THR A 140 -10.04 6.57 -8.31
C THR A 140 -11.14 7.53 -8.75
N PHE A 141 -12.33 7.50 -8.16
CA PHE A 141 -13.41 8.42 -8.55
C PHE A 141 -13.04 9.89 -8.21
N ILE A 142 -12.45 10.13 -7.04
CA ILE A 142 -11.93 11.45 -6.64
C ILE A 142 -10.82 11.92 -7.61
N HIS A 143 -9.92 11.01 -8.00
CA HIS A 143 -8.85 11.24 -8.96
C HIS A 143 -9.41 11.67 -10.32
N GLU A 144 -10.36 10.90 -10.87
CA GLU A 144 -10.97 11.20 -12.16
C GLU A 144 -11.73 12.54 -12.11
N ALA A 145 -12.41 12.88 -11.00
CA ALA A 145 -13.04 14.19 -10.84
C ALA A 145 -12.06 15.35 -11.01
N ARG A 146 -10.79 15.19 -10.58
CA ARG A 146 -9.78 16.24 -10.74
C ARG A 146 -9.34 16.44 -12.19
N HIS A 147 -9.38 15.41 -13.03
CA HIS A 147 -9.09 15.54 -14.47
C HIS A 147 -10.05 16.48 -15.20
N THR A 148 -11.31 16.59 -14.76
CA THR A 148 -12.30 17.53 -15.35
C THR A 148 -11.84 18.99 -15.25
N GLN A 149 -11.02 19.31 -14.25
CA GLN A 149 -10.48 20.65 -14.02
C GLN A 149 -9.21 20.93 -14.86
N GLY A 150 -8.81 20.01 -15.74
CA GLY A 150 -7.68 20.18 -16.66
C GLY A 150 -6.33 19.70 -16.15
N TYR A 151 -6.26 19.11 -14.95
CA TYR A 151 -5.03 18.55 -14.38
C TYR A 151 -4.69 17.24 -15.08
N ARG A 152 -3.76 17.26 -16.03
CA ARG A 152 -3.31 16.05 -16.75
C ARG A 152 -2.05 15.45 -16.11
N HIS A 153 -1.89 14.14 -16.28
CA HIS A 153 -0.64 13.46 -15.96
C HIS A 153 0.49 13.89 -16.91
N ILE A 154 1.71 13.83 -16.39
CA ILE A 154 2.95 14.02 -17.14
C ILE A 154 3.84 12.77 -17.04
N SER A 155 4.91 12.74 -17.84
CA SER A 155 5.90 11.67 -17.79
C SER A 155 6.56 11.56 -16.41
N CYS A 156 6.75 10.33 -15.97
CA CYS A 156 7.39 10.03 -14.69
C CYS A 156 8.92 10.10 -14.78
N ALA A 157 9.53 10.85 -13.87
CA ALA A 157 10.97 11.02 -13.70
C ALA A 157 11.59 9.97 -12.75
N GLN A 158 10.75 9.16 -12.09
CA GLN A 158 11.17 8.10 -11.18
C GLN A 158 10.09 7.00 -11.06
N GLY A 159 10.42 5.95 -10.33
CA GLY A 159 9.49 4.88 -9.98
C GLY A 159 9.25 3.87 -11.11
N PRO A 160 8.13 3.13 -11.08
CA PRO A 160 7.88 2.02 -12.00
C PRO A 160 7.69 2.46 -13.45
N TYR A 161 7.17 3.68 -13.67
CA TYR A 161 6.89 4.21 -15.01
C TYR A 161 8.05 5.03 -15.61
N PHE A 162 9.20 5.13 -14.91
CA PHE A 162 10.37 5.84 -15.43
C PHE A 162 10.80 5.30 -16.79
N GLY A 163 10.94 6.21 -17.76
CA GLY A 163 11.39 5.89 -19.12
C GLY A 163 10.38 5.11 -19.97
N SER A 164 9.12 5.00 -19.56
CA SER A 164 8.09 4.24 -20.29
C SER A 164 7.41 4.99 -21.44
N GLY A 165 7.52 6.32 -21.49
CA GLY A 165 6.74 7.16 -22.39
C GLY A 165 5.28 7.39 -21.93
N LEU A 166 4.81 6.68 -20.90
CA LEU A 166 3.49 6.91 -20.32
C LEU A 166 3.49 8.16 -19.43
N SER A 167 2.39 8.91 -19.51
CA SER A 167 2.11 10.00 -18.57
C SER A 167 1.30 9.42 -17.42
N GLY A 168 1.90 9.33 -16.23
CA GLY A 168 1.28 8.71 -15.07
C GLY A 168 1.59 9.42 -13.74
N CYS A 169 2.29 10.55 -13.79
CA CYS A 169 2.71 11.28 -12.60
C CYS A 169 2.17 12.70 -12.60
N ASP A 170 1.98 13.26 -11.41
CA ASP A 170 1.89 14.69 -11.18
C ASP A 170 3.33 15.27 -11.06
N GLU A 171 3.49 16.57 -11.35
CA GLU A 171 4.79 17.25 -11.24
C GLU A 171 5.34 17.20 -9.81
N ASN A 172 4.52 17.66 -8.88
CA ASN A 172 4.79 17.69 -7.46
C ASN A 172 3.45 17.77 -6.73
N TYR A 173 3.47 17.59 -5.42
CA TYR A 173 2.23 17.59 -4.65
C TYR A 173 1.55 18.97 -4.60
N SER A 174 2.33 20.06 -4.53
CA SER A 174 1.78 21.43 -4.51
C SER A 174 1.06 21.85 -5.79
N TYR A 175 1.30 21.17 -6.91
CA TYR A 175 0.54 21.34 -8.15
C TYR A 175 -0.96 21.05 -7.94
N GLY A 176 -1.32 20.21 -6.96
CA GLY A 176 -2.71 19.86 -6.70
C GLY A 176 -3.32 19.06 -7.86
N GLY A 177 -2.53 18.22 -8.53
CA GLY A 177 -3.00 17.34 -9.60
C GLY A 177 -3.92 16.22 -9.12
N SER A 178 -4.27 15.31 -10.03
CA SER A 178 -5.25 14.26 -9.75
C SER A 178 -4.78 13.30 -8.67
N HIS A 179 -3.48 12.97 -8.64
CA HIS A 179 -2.94 12.16 -7.54
C HIS A 179 -2.89 12.98 -6.24
N ALA A 180 -2.57 14.27 -6.29
CA ALA A 180 -2.50 15.09 -5.08
C ALA A 180 -3.84 15.16 -4.33
N VAL A 181 -4.96 15.34 -5.04
CA VAL A 181 -6.31 15.34 -4.45
C VAL A 181 -6.70 13.97 -3.89
N GLU A 182 -6.34 12.90 -4.60
CA GLU A 182 -6.55 11.52 -4.13
C GLU A 182 -5.79 11.25 -2.81
N MET A 183 -4.50 11.64 -2.76
CA MET A 183 -3.67 11.43 -1.57
C MET A 183 -4.16 12.28 -0.39
N GLU A 184 -4.63 13.50 -0.66
CA GLU A 184 -5.24 14.36 0.36
C GLU A 184 -6.51 13.73 0.94
N TYR A 185 -7.37 13.12 0.12
CA TYR A 185 -8.55 12.42 0.62
C TYR A 185 -8.14 11.29 1.57
N TYR A 186 -7.16 10.47 1.19
CA TYR A 186 -6.66 9.40 2.04
C TYR A 186 -6.04 9.90 3.35
N ALA A 187 -5.29 11.01 3.30
CA ALA A 187 -4.76 11.66 4.48
C ALA A 187 -5.88 12.19 5.40
N ASN A 188 -6.90 12.84 4.83
CA ASN A 188 -8.08 13.31 5.57
C ASN A 188 -8.83 12.15 6.23
N VAL A 189 -9.05 11.04 5.54
CA VAL A 189 -9.69 9.84 6.12
C VAL A 189 -8.89 9.32 7.31
N SER A 190 -7.57 9.22 7.17
CA SER A 190 -6.70 8.67 8.22
C SER A 190 -6.59 9.59 9.45
N VAL A 191 -6.40 10.90 9.22
CA VAL A 191 -6.08 11.88 10.27
C VAL A 191 -7.34 12.54 10.83
N ASN A 192 -8.23 12.99 9.96
CA ASN A 192 -9.38 13.82 10.30
C ASN A 192 -10.70 13.03 10.35
N GLY A 193 -10.73 11.80 9.84
CA GLY A 193 -11.95 11.00 9.74
C GLY A 193 -12.56 10.70 11.10
N LEU A 194 -13.86 10.92 11.27
CA LEU A 194 -14.58 10.73 12.53
C LEU A 194 -15.32 9.38 12.58
N ASN A 195 -16.00 9.01 11.51
CA ASN A 195 -16.87 7.83 11.43
C ASN A 195 -16.33 6.73 10.52
N PHE A 196 -15.02 6.68 10.29
CA PHE A 196 -14.39 5.62 9.49
C PHE A 196 -13.87 4.51 10.40
N HIS A 197 -14.14 3.25 10.03
CA HIS A 197 -13.61 2.09 10.73
C HIS A 197 -12.08 2.17 10.86
N PRO A 198 -11.46 1.76 11.99
CA PRO A 198 -10.01 1.86 12.20
C PRO A 198 -9.17 1.18 11.10
N VAL A 199 -9.61 0.03 10.58
CA VAL A 199 -8.97 -0.63 9.43
C VAL A 199 -9.03 0.23 8.17
N TYR A 200 -10.13 0.95 7.93
CA TYR A 200 -10.26 1.88 6.80
C TYR A 200 -9.23 3.02 6.92
N LYS A 201 -9.04 3.57 8.12
CA LYS A 201 -8.04 4.62 8.40
C LYS A 201 -6.61 4.12 8.21
N LYS A 202 -6.31 2.88 8.62
CA LYS A 202 -5.04 2.18 8.36
C LYS A 202 -4.81 2.04 6.85
N MET A 203 -5.78 1.51 6.11
CA MET A 203 -5.69 1.38 4.65
C MET A 203 -5.48 2.74 3.97
N ALA A 204 -6.19 3.78 4.40
CA ALA A 204 -6.06 5.14 3.87
C ALA A 204 -4.65 5.70 4.10
N ARG A 205 -4.09 5.52 5.30
CA ARG A 205 -2.70 5.90 5.60
C ARG A 205 -1.72 5.26 4.64
N LEU A 206 -1.82 3.93 4.51
CA LEU A 206 -0.87 3.13 3.76
C LEU A 206 -1.01 3.40 2.25
N MET A 207 -2.23 3.62 1.75
CA MET A 207 -2.48 4.05 0.37
C MET A 207 -1.92 5.45 0.08
N ALA A 208 -2.10 6.41 1.00
CA ALA A 208 -1.56 7.76 0.88
C ALA A 208 -0.04 7.75 0.71
N MET A 209 0.68 6.95 1.52
CA MET A 209 2.13 6.82 1.41
C MET A 209 2.55 6.03 0.18
N ALA A 210 1.91 4.90 -0.09
CA ALA A 210 2.25 4.02 -1.19
C ALA A 210 2.21 4.76 -2.54
N ARG A 211 1.11 5.47 -2.81
CA ARG A 211 0.95 6.20 -4.06
C ARG A 211 1.83 7.45 -4.09
N SER A 212 1.91 8.22 -2.99
CA SER A 212 2.79 9.40 -2.92
C SER A 212 4.26 9.11 -3.19
N ASN A 213 4.71 7.86 -3.02
CA ASN A 213 6.10 7.51 -3.27
C ASN A 213 6.46 7.44 -4.77
N PHE A 214 5.51 7.18 -5.67
CA PHE A 214 5.85 6.94 -7.08
C PHE A 214 5.07 7.79 -8.09
N VAL A 215 3.96 8.42 -7.69
CA VAL A 215 3.10 9.20 -8.61
C VAL A 215 3.48 10.68 -8.71
N PHE A 216 4.54 11.11 -8.02
CA PHE A 216 5.07 12.48 -8.09
C PHE A 216 6.51 12.48 -8.56
N ASN A 217 6.86 13.40 -9.48
CA ASN A 217 8.26 13.58 -9.90
C ASN A 217 9.12 14.18 -8.78
N THR A 218 8.51 14.97 -7.89
CA THR A 218 9.10 15.39 -6.62
C THR A 218 8.31 14.80 -5.46
N SER A 219 8.94 13.93 -4.66
CA SER A 219 8.29 13.29 -3.51
C SER A 219 7.76 14.35 -2.52
N PRO A 220 6.48 14.27 -2.09
CA PRO A 220 5.98 15.12 -1.01
C PRO A 220 6.46 14.71 0.38
N MET A 221 7.11 13.55 0.47
CA MET A 221 7.50 12.93 1.73
C MET A 221 9.02 12.78 1.76
N LYS A 222 9.60 13.01 2.94
CA LYS A 222 10.96 12.56 3.24
C LYS A 222 10.91 11.12 3.71
N THR A 223 11.96 10.38 3.41
CA THR A 223 12.12 8.99 3.82
C THR A 223 13.33 8.85 4.72
N ARG A 224 13.24 7.92 5.67
CA ARG A 224 14.37 7.40 6.44
C ARG A 224 14.23 5.89 6.52
N GLU A 225 15.34 5.21 6.76
CA GLU A 225 15.33 3.75 6.93
C GLU A 225 14.97 3.36 8.36
N GLY A 226 14.24 2.27 8.51
CA GLY A 226 14.05 1.55 9.76
C GLY A 226 14.26 0.06 9.60
N VAL A 227 14.30 -0.65 10.73
CA VAL A 227 14.34 -2.12 10.74
C VAL A 227 13.03 -2.64 11.32
N LEU A 228 12.28 -3.39 10.53
CA LEU A 228 11.12 -4.12 11.00
C LEU A 228 11.55 -5.53 11.34
N ALA A 229 11.25 -5.97 12.55
CA ALA A 229 11.61 -7.28 13.06
C ALA A 229 10.39 -8.02 13.59
N LEU A 230 10.27 -9.30 13.27
CA LEU A 230 9.21 -10.16 13.79
C LEU A 230 9.72 -10.86 15.05
N ALA A 231 8.96 -10.81 16.14
CA ALA A 231 9.31 -11.50 17.37
C ALA A 231 9.44 -13.02 17.15
N MET A 232 10.11 -13.73 18.06
CA MET A 232 10.27 -15.18 17.98
C MET A 232 8.94 -15.95 17.97
N ASP A 233 7.94 -15.45 18.70
CA ASP A 233 6.59 -16.01 18.73
C ASP A 233 5.74 -15.66 17.51
N ARG A 234 6.21 -14.71 16.69
CA ARG A 234 5.57 -14.19 15.48
C ARG A 234 4.21 -13.53 15.72
N LYS A 235 3.86 -13.19 16.97
CA LYS A 235 2.60 -12.54 17.34
C LYS A 235 2.71 -11.03 17.43
N SER A 236 3.93 -10.51 17.41
CA SER A 236 4.22 -9.09 17.45
C SER A 236 5.41 -8.75 16.55
N ALA A 237 5.45 -7.51 16.09
CA ALA A 237 6.59 -6.94 15.40
C ALA A 237 7.17 -5.78 16.20
N MET A 238 8.44 -5.51 15.97
CA MET A 238 9.20 -4.43 16.56
C MET A 238 9.77 -3.60 15.43
N LEU A 239 9.49 -2.31 15.43
CA LEU A 239 10.05 -1.34 14.50
C LEU A 239 11.17 -0.59 15.21
N TYR A 240 12.40 -0.71 14.69
CA TYR A 240 13.50 0.15 15.06
C TYR A 240 13.45 1.43 14.23
N ASP A 241 13.20 2.56 14.87
CA ASP A 241 13.16 3.89 14.26
C ASP A 241 13.82 4.91 15.18
N ASN A 242 14.71 5.74 14.62
CA ASN A 242 15.42 6.81 15.34
C ASN A 242 16.01 6.35 16.70
N GLY A 243 16.67 5.19 16.72
CA GLY A 243 17.33 4.67 17.91
C GLY A 243 16.43 3.93 18.89
N ASN A 244 15.12 3.83 18.63
CA ASN A 244 14.15 3.24 19.55
C ASN A 244 13.42 2.07 18.91
N TRP A 245 13.13 1.06 19.73
CA TRP A 245 12.21 -0.02 19.37
C TRP A 245 10.78 0.36 19.74
N VAL A 246 9.86 0.15 18.80
CA VAL A 246 8.44 0.44 18.96
C VAL A 246 7.62 -0.80 18.57
N SER A 247 6.66 -1.20 19.40
CA SER A 247 5.84 -2.38 19.12
C SER A 247 4.81 -2.11 18.02
N ARG A 248 4.61 -3.09 17.13
CA ARG A 248 3.66 -3.06 16.03
C ARG A 248 2.76 -4.29 16.00
N GLU A 249 1.49 -4.04 15.67
CA GLU A 249 0.51 -5.06 15.36
C GLU A 249 0.93 -5.84 14.11
N VAL A 250 0.79 -7.16 14.19
CA VAL A 250 1.04 -8.06 13.08
C VAL A 250 -0.28 -8.73 12.72
N PRO A 251 -0.66 -8.77 11.43
CA PRO A 251 -1.83 -9.54 11.00
C PRO A 251 -1.71 -11.00 11.44
N GLN A 252 -2.83 -11.65 11.76
CA GLN A 252 -2.85 -13.08 12.11
C GLN A 252 -2.65 -13.99 10.88
N ALA A 253 -1.53 -13.82 10.18
CA ALA A 253 -1.15 -14.56 9.00
C ALA A 253 0.18 -15.32 9.21
N SER A 254 0.33 -16.45 8.51
CA SER A 254 1.64 -17.05 8.28
C SER A 254 2.32 -16.36 7.09
N GLY A 255 3.64 -16.52 6.96
CA GLY A 255 4.38 -15.98 5.81
C GLY A 255 5.72 -15.38 6.19
N ARG A 256 6.55 -15.06 5.20
CA ARG A 256 7.83 -14.40 5.40
C ARG A 256 7.64 -12.89 5.56
N LEU A 257 8.42 -12.28 6.43
CA LEU A 257 8.51 -10.84 6.54
C LEU A 257 9.23 -10.30 5.31
N LYS A 258 8.53 -9.49 4.52
CA LYS A 258 9.09 -8.85 3.32
C LYS A 258 8.97 -7.34 3.45
N ARG A 259 9.96 -6.64 2.92
CA ARG A 259 9.86 -5.20 2.71
C ARG A 259 8.89 -4.90 1.58
N THR A 260 8.25 -3.75 1.65
CA THR A 260 7.61 -3.11 0.52
C THR A 260 8.14 -1.70 0.38
N SER A 261 7.86 -1.05 -0.74
CA SER A 261 8.21 0.35 -0.99
C SER A 261 7.61 1.33 0.02
N PHE A 262 6.80 0.88 0.98
CA PHE A 262 6.14 1.77 1.94
C PHE A 262 5.87 1.13 3.31
N GLY A 263 6.50 0.00 3.59
CA GLY A 263 6.38 -0.65 4.88
C GLY A 263 6.88 -2.08 4.84
N GLY A 264 6.16 -2.95 5.54
CA GLY A 264 6.42 -4.39 5.55
C GLY A 264 5.14 -5.21 5.45
N VAL A 265 5.28 -6.44 4.99
CA VAL A 265 4.20 -7.41 4.85
C VAL A 265 4.60 -8.77 5.40
N LEU A 266 3.61 -9.56 5.80
CA LEU A 266 3.73 -11.01 5.87
C LEU A 266 3.28 -11.60 4.54
N PHE A 267 4.16 -12.34 3.88
CA PHE A 267 3.94 -12.92 2.56
C PHE A 267 3.96 -14.45 2.60
N ASP A 268 2.85 -15.11 2.26
CA ASP A 268 2.70 -16.57 2.36
C ASP A 268 3.03 -17.36 1.08
N GLY A 269 3.44 -16.67 0.01
CA GLY A 269 3.64 -17.26 -1.32
C GLY A 269 2.46 -17.06 -2.27
N SER A 270 1.30 -16.64 -1.77
CA SER A 270 0.09 -16.36 -2.55
C SER A 270 -0.51 -14.98 -2.25
N SER A 271 -0.45 -14.58 -0.98
CA SER A 271 -1.07 -13.38 -0.44
C SER A 271 -0.07 -12.63 0.43
N ALA A 272 -0.23 -11.31 0.47
CA ALA A 272 0.52 -10.43 1.36
C ALA A 272 -0.43 -9.70 2.30
N TYR A 273 -0.05 -9.61 3.56
CA TYR A 273 -0.80 -8.95 4.62
C TYR A 273 0.05 -7.87 5.25
N SER A 274 -0.54 -6.69 5.36
CA SER A 274 0.20 -5.49 5.66
C SER A 274 0.41 -5.19 7.14
N ILE A 275 1.64 -4.77 7.45
CA ILE A 275 2.04 -4.29 8.78
C ILE A 275 2.07 -2.76 8.73
N ASP A 276 1.27 -2.14 9.59
CA ASP A 276 1.26 -0.68 9.73
C ASP A 276 2.43 -0.24 10.60
N LEU A 277 3.30 0.61 10.09
CA LEU A 277 4.48 1.07 10.82
C LEU A 277 4.21 2.28 11.72
N TYR A 278 3.06 2.92 11.57
CA TYR A 278 2.82 4.26 12.11
C TYR A 278 1.91 4.23 13.32
N GLN A 279 0.92 3.32 13.33
CA GLN A 279 -0.03 3.23 14.43
C GLN A 279 -0.55 1.80 14.59
N ASN A 280 -0.75 1.38 15.84
CA ASN A 280 -1.54 0.21 16.17
C ASN A 280 -3.03 0.58 16.16
N SER A 281 -3.79 -0.13 15.36
CA SER A 281 -5.21 0.17 15.13
C SER A 281 -6.12 -0.39 16.23
N GLY A 282 -5.63 -1.35 17.01
CA GLY A 282 -6.43 -2.21 17.89
C GLY A 282 -7.02 -3.42 17.17
N PHE A 283 -6.83 -3.54 15.84
CA PHE A 283 -7.42 -4.57 14.98
C PHE A 283 -6.32 -5.32 14.23
N VAL A 284 -6.13 -6.59 14.60
CA VAL A 284 -5.15 -7.50 13.97
C VAL A 284 -5.70 -8.24 12.75
N ASP A 285 -6.72 -7.67 12.11
CA ASP A 285 -7.41 -8.24 10.96
C ASP A 285 -6.45 -8.51 9.78
N LEU A 286 -6.83 -9.48 8.95
CA LEU A 286 -6.13 -9.81 7.71
C LEU A 286 -6.36 -8.74 6.66
N VAL A 287 -5.65 -7.62 6.79
CA VAL A 287 -5.66 -6.55 5.79
C VAL A 287 -4.72 -6.93 4.66
N SER A 288 -5.30 -7.47 3.59
CA SER A 288 -4.59 -7.73 2.34
C SER A 288 -3.88 -6.46 1.85
N ASP A 289 -2.64 -6.61 1.45
CA ASP A 289 -1.85 -5.54 0.86
C ASP A 289 -2.28 -5.28 -0.59
N THR A 290 -3.29 -4.44 -0.73
CA THR A 290 -3.87 -4.02 -2.01
C THR A 290 -3.25 -2.73 -2.57
N TYR A 291 -2.25 -2.19 -1.88
CA TYR A 291 -1.63 -0.91 -2.21
C TYR A 291 -0.16 -1.05 -2.60
N SER A 292 0.49 -2.21 -2.33
CA SER A 292 1.87 -2.47 -2.76
C SER A 292 1.90 -3.10 -4.12
N TYR A 293 3.12 -3.37 -4.59
CA TYR A 293 3.26 -4.20 -5.75
C TYR A 293 2.91 -5.67 -5.47
N PHE A 294 2.76 -6.11 -4.21
CA PHE A 294 2.16 -7.42 -3.90
C PHE A 294 0.69 -7.52 -4.34
N LYS A 295 -0.01 -6.40 -4.59
CA LYS A 295 -1.34 -6.43 -5.20
C LYS A 295 -1.35 -7.13 -6.56
N LEU A 296 -0.21 -7.13 -7.28
CA LEU A 296 -0.04 -7.83 -8.56
C LEU A 296 -0.15 -9.36 -8.45
N LEU A 297 -0.12 -9.90 -7.23
CA LEU A 297 -0.31 -11.33 -6.97
C LEU A 297 -1.78 -11.72 -6.83
N LEU A 298 -2.63 -10.79 -6.37
CA LEU A 298 -4.07 -11.03 -6.16
C LEU A 298 -4.77 -11.41 -7.47
N GLU A 299 -4.27 -10.91 -8.59
CA GLU A 299 -4.84 -11.16 -9.92
C GLU A 299 -4.57 -12.58 -10.43
N ARG A 300 -3.56 -13.29 -9.90
CA ARG A 300 -3.03 -14.49 -10.56
C ARG A 300 -3.28 -15.81 -9.87
N LYS A 301 -3.70 -15.87 -8.60
CA LYS A 301 -3.86 -17.14 -7.84
C LYS A 301 -2.69 -18.12 -8.08
N LEU A 302 -1.48 -17.60 -8.32
CA LEU A 302 -0.28 -18.38 -8.56
C LEU A 302 0.47 -18.48 -7.25
N GLN A 303 0.82 -19.70 -6.86
CA GLN A 303 1.78 -19.89 -5.78
C GLN A 303 3.16 -19.54 -6.32
N ILE A 304 3.77 -18.51 -5.75
CA ILE A 304 5.13 -18.10 -6.06
C ILE A 304 6.04 -18.42 -4.86
N LYS A 305 7.30 -18.67 -5.15
CA LYS A 305 8.32 -19.03 -4.17
C LYS A 305 8.87 -17.82 -3.43
N ASP A 306 9.07 -16.73 -4.14
CA ASP A 306 9.51 -15.45 -3.56
C ASP A 306 9.09 -14.28 -4.45
N PHE A 307 9.08 -13.10 -3.85
CA PHE A 307 8.72 -11.84 -4.47
C PHE A 307 9.65 -10.75 -3.92
N GLU A 308 10.14 -9.86 -4.77
CA GLU A 308 11.02 -8.79 -4.32
C GLU A 308 10.78 -7.49 -5.08
N GLU A 309 10.91 -6.38 -4.35
CA GLU A 309 10.91 -5.03 -4.88
C GLU A 309 12.33 -4.46 -4.76
N PHE A 310 12.88 -3.91 -5.81
CA PHE A 310 14.20 -3.27 -5.76
C PHE A 310 14.33 -2.12 -6.74
N ASP A 311 15.22 -1.18 -6.40
CA ASP A 311 15.48 0.01 -7.20
C ASP A 311 16.83 -0.12 -7.91
N ALA A 312 16.91 0.38 -9.14
CA ALA A 312 18.17 0.57 -9.85
C ALA A 312 18.16 1.96 -10.52
N GLY A 313 18.91 2.89 -9.92
CA GLY A 313 18.81 4.30 -10.27
C GLY A 313 17.42 4.84 -9.92
N ALA A 314 16.80 5.55 -10.87
CA ALA A 314 15.46 6.11 -10.68
C ALA A 314 14.31 5.11 -10.96
N LYS A 315 14.62 3.90 -11.49
CA LYS A 315 13.60 2.92 -11.87
C LYS A 315 13.40 1.87 -10.77
N ARG A 316 12.12 1.58 -10.51
CA ARG A 316 11.69 0.50 -9.63
C ARG A 316 11.36 -0.76 -10.40
N TYR A 317 11.78 -1.90 -9.86
CA TYR A 317 11.54 -3.23 -10.40
C TYR A 317 10.79 -4.08 -9.39
N VAL A 318 9.93 -4.93 -9.94
CA VAL A 318 9.19 -5.95 -9.19
C VAL A 318 9.47 -7.28 -9.84
N VAL A 319 9.93 -8.24 -9.06
CA VAL A 319 10.30 -9.56 -9.53
C VAL A 319 9.59 -10.63 -8.72
N GLN A 320 9.10 -11.66 -9.43
CA GLN A 320 8.61 -12.87 -8.81
C GLN A 320 9.49 -14.05 -9.20
N MET A 321 9.58 -15.00 -8.29
CA MET A 321 10.18 -16.31 -8.51
C MET A 321 9.08 -17.34 -8.33
N THR A 322 8.83 -18.14 -9.36
CA THR A 322 8.03 -19.36 -9.23
C THR A 322 8.99 -20.51 -8.91
N ASN A 323 8.89 -21.67 -9.53
CA ASN A 323 9.82 -22.79 -9.29
C ASN A 323 11.28 -22.40 -9.61
N ASN A 324 11.74 -22.68 -10.83
CA ASN A 324 13.08 -22.29 -11.32
C ASN A 324 12.93 -21.26 -12.42
N LYS A 325 11.98 -20.34 -12.27
CA LYS A 325 11.74 -19.27 -13.21
C LYS A 325 11.56 -17.97 -12.48
N MET A 326 12.16 -16.92 -13.03
CA MET A 326 11.94 -15.54 -12.58
C MET A 326 11.22 -14.74 -13.67
N ALA A 327 10.36 -13.82 -13.28
CA ALA A 327 9.74 -12.87 -14.18
C ALA A 327 9.73 -11.49 -13.54
N MET A 328 9.94 -10.45 -14.34
CA MET A 328 9.81 -9.06 -13.92
C MET A 328 8.48 -8.49 -14.42
N PHE A 329 7.86 -7.63 -13.62
CA PHE A 329 6.65 -6.95 -14.03
C PHE A 329 6.96 -5.80 -14.98
N ASP A 330 6.27 -5.75 -16.11
CA ASP A 330 6.33 -4.65 -17.07
C ASP A 330 5.15 -3.71 -16.80
N PHE A 331 5.42 -2.65 -16.02
CA PHE A 331 4.40 -1.68 -15.62
C PHE A 331 3.70 -0.99 -16.80
N PRO A 332 4.41 -0.56 -17.84
CA PRO A 332 3.78 -0.02 -19.05
C PRO A 332 2.76 -0.92 -19.73
N SER A 333 3.03 -2.22 -19.81
CA SER A 333 2.10 -3.17 -20.42
C SER A 333 1.06 -3.71 -19.43
N GLY A 334 1.22 -3.43 -18.13
CA GLY A 334 0.37 -3.98 -17.08
C GLY A 334 0.47 -5.50 -16.95
N SER A 335 1.61 -6.10 -17.34
CA SER A 335 1.74 -7.56 -17.39
C SER A 335 3.09 -8.06 -16.92
N TRP A 336 3.12 -9.29 -16.42
CA TRP A 336 4.37 -10.00 -16.19
C TRP A 336 5.10 -10.27 -17.52
N GLY A 337 6.37 -9.90 -17.58
CA GLY A 337 7.23 -10.20 -18.72
C GLY A 337 7.50 -11.70 -18.87
N GLN A 338 8.23 -12.06 -19.93
CA GLN A 338 8.57 -13.45 -20.20
C GLN A 338 9.39 -14.05 -19.05
N ALA A 339 8.95 -15.19 -18.55
CA ALA A 339 9.64 -15.90 -17.48
C ALA A 339 10.98 -16.48 -17.98
N GLN A 340 12.07 -16.09 -17.32
CA GLN A 340 13.42 -16.58 -17.56
C GLN A 340 13.70 -17.80 -16.68
N SER A 341 14.16 -18.90 -17.29
CA SER A 341 14.61 -20.07 -16.54
C SER A 341 15.90 -19.78 -15.76
N LEU A 342 15.91 -20.17 -14.50
CA LEU A 342 17.09 -20.16 -13.64
C LEU A 342 17.88 -21.45 -13.89
N PRO A 343 19.21 -21.40 -14.05
CA PRO A 343 20.02 -22.58 -14.32
C PRO A 343 20.27 -23.45 -13.06
N PHE A 344 19.59 -23.15 -11.96
CA PHE A 344 19.72 -23.79 -10.66
C PHE A 344 18.39 -23.70 -9.89
N ASP A 345 18.25 -24.52 -8.84
CA ASP A 345 17.14 -24.42 -7.90
C ASP A 345 17.35 -23.24 -6.96
N ALA A 346 16.61 -22.15 -7.17
CA ALA A 346 16.71 -20.95 -6.35
C ALA A 346 15.86 -21.08 -5.08
N VAL A 347 16.35 -20.62 -3.93
CA VAL A 347 15.65 -20.67 -2.63
C VAL A 347 14.91 -19.38 -2.35
N LYS A 348 15.60 -18.23 -2.44
CA LYS A 348 15.05 -16.92 -2.13
C LYS A 348 15.73 -15.79 -2.90
N PHE A 349 15.04 -14.66 -2.98
CA PHE A 349 15.65 -13.38 -3.29
C PHE A 349 16.25 -12.75 -2.03
N SER A 350 17.25 -11.90 -2.24
CA SER A 350 17.75 -10.96 -1.24
C SER A 350 18.15 -9.65 -1.90
N THR A 351 18.06 -8.55 -1.15
CA THR A 351 18.57 -7.24 -1.58
C THR A 351 19.93 -6.90 -0.98
N ALA A 352 20.44 -7.75 -0.08
CA ALA A 352 21.76 -7.62 0.55
C ALA A 352 22.43 -9.00 0.73
N ILE A 353 23.77 -9.02 0.75
CA ILE A 353 24.56 -10.22 1.02
C ILE A 353 25.72 -9.89 1.97
N PRO A 354 26.21 -10.83 2.80
CA PRO A 354 27.30 -10.56 3.74
C PRO A 354 28.52 -9.91 3.07
N GLY A 355 29.09 -8.91 3.72
CA GLY A 355 30.28 -8.20 3.26
C GLY A 355 30.04 -7.21 2.11
N GLN A 356 28.82 -7.09 1.58
CA GLN A 356 28.47 -6.10 0.57
C GLN A 356 27.26 -5.28 0.99
N THR A 357 27.41 -3.96 0.96
CA THR A 357 26.35 -2.97 1.25
C THR A 357 25.71 -2.43 -0.02
N LYS A 358 26.19 -2.84 -1.19
CA LYS A 358 25.64 -2.42 -2.47
C LYS A 358 24.30 -3.13 -2.70
N SER A 359 23.25 -2.34 -2.81
CA SER A 359 21.92 -2.83 -3.18
C SER A 359 21.93 -3.48 -4.56
N GLY A 360 21.17 -4.56 -4.69
CA GLY A 360 20.99 -5.28 -5.95
C GLY A 360 19.94 -6.37 -5.78
N LEU A 361 19.64 -7.09 -6.85
CA LEU A 361 18.83 -8.31 -6.76
C LEU A 361 19.77 -9.51 -6.72
N TYR A 362 19.84 -10.15 -5.56
CA TYR A 362 20.59 -11.38 -5.35
C TYR A 362 19.66 -12.59 -5.28
N ILE A 363 20.14 -13.72 -5.79
CA ILE A 363 19.44 -15.00 -5.79
C ILE A 363 20.33 -16.01 -5.07
N ILE A 364 19.79 -16.64 -4.02
CA ILE A 364 20.47 -17.69 -3.27
C ILE A 364 19.90 -19.04 -3.73
N ASN A 365 20.76 -19.97 -4.12
CA ASN A 365 20.33 -21.32 -4.56
C ASN A 365 20.33 -22.34 -3.42
N THR A 366 19.87 -23.57 -3.71
CA THR A 366 19.81 -24.68 -2.73
C THR A 366 21.18 -25.15 -2.23
N LYS A 367 22.26 -24.79 -2.93
CA LYS A 367 23.65 -25.03 -2.53
C LYS A 367 24.27 -23.84 -1.78
N ASN A 368 23.47 -22.82 -1.46
CA ASN A 368 23.89 -21.58 -0.82
C ASN A 368 24.86 -20.74 -1.67
N GLU A 369 24.93 -20.96 -2.98
CA GLU A 369 25.67 -20.09 -3.89
C GLU A 369 24.86 -18.81 -4.14
N ILE A 370 25.57 -17.70 -4.32
CA ILE A 370 24.98 -16.37 -4.50
C ILE A 370 25.15 -15.94 -5.97
N TYR A 371 24.08 -15.46 -6.57
CA TYR A 371 24.09 -14.89 -7.92
C TYR A 371 23.50 -13.48 -7.89
N ILE A 372 24.10 -12.54 -8.61
CA ILE A 372 23.53 -11.20 -8.84
C ILE A 372 22.83 -11.17 -10.21
N TYR A 373 21.64 -10.58 -10.27
CA TYR A 373 20.97 -10.30 -11.54
C TYR A 373 21.41 -8.95 -12.09
N GLN A 374 22.03 -8.95 -13.27
CA GLN A 374 22.44 -7.74 -13.98
C GLN A 374 21.33 -7.27 -14.93
N LEU A 375 20.70 -6.13 -14.62
CA LEU A 375 19.61 -5.57 -15.42
C LEU A 375 20.00 -5.27 -16.87
N GLN A 376 21.21 -4.77 -17.13
CA GLN A 376 21.65 -4.34 -18.46
C GLN A 376 21.83 -5.51 -19.42
N THR A 377 22.35 -6.63 -18.92
CA THR A 377 22.66 -7.82 -19.72
C THR A 377 21.60 -8.92 -19.57
N GLN A 378 20.71 -8.79 -18.59
CA GLN A 378 19.72 -9.79 -18.17
C GLN A 378 20.37 -11.13 -17.80
N ARG A 379 21.61 -11.08 -17.29
CA ARG A 379 22.40 -12.26 -16.92
C ARG A 379 22.51 -12.42 -15.41
N LEU A 380 22.63 -13.67 -14.99
CA LEU A 380 23.00 -14.05 -13.63
C LEU A 380 24.51 -14.24 -13.57
N ILE A 381 25.14 -13.55 -12.62
CA ILE A 381 26.59 -13.66 -12.40
C ILE A 381 26.83 -14.21 -10.99
N SER A 382 27.53 -15.34 -10.92
CA SER A 382 27.97 -15.92 -9.65
C SER A 382 28.82 -14.91 -8.88
N GLN A 383 28.53 -14.75 -7.59
CA GLN A 383 29.29 -13.92 -6.68
C GLN A 383 30.28 -14.79 -5.89
N ALA A 384 31.43 -14.23 -5.55
CA ALA A 384 32.40 -14.92 -4.71
C ALA A 384 31.82 -15.14 -3.30
N GLY A 385 32.07 -16.32 -2.73
CA GLY A 385 31.56 -16.73 -1.43
C GLY A 385 30.29 -17.57 -1.51
N ALA A 386 29.81 -17.99 -0.34
CA ALA A 386 28.57 -18.73 -0.18
C ALA A 386 27.75 -18.09 0.96
N TRP A 387 26.43 -18.23 0.88
CA TRP A 387 25.53 -17.87 1.95
C TRP A 387 25.79 -18.78 3.16
N ASP A 388 26.31 -18.19 4.23
CA ASP A 388 26.46 -18.88 5.51
C ASP A 388 25.08 -19.32 6.01
N THR A 389 24.85 -20.63 6.11
CA THR A 389 23.55 -21.21 6.48
C THR A 389 23.14 -20.89 7.91
N THR A 390 24.06 -20.39 8.75
CA THR A 390 23.72 -19.87 10.08
C THR A 390 23.08 -18.48 9.99
N ASN A 391 23.19 -17.78 8.85
CA ASN A 391 22.48 -16.54 8.56
C ASN A 391 21.07 -16.85 8.09
N LYS A 392 20.08 -16.39 8.85
CA LYS A 392 18.67 -16.46 8.47
C LYS A 392 18.32 -15.36 7.48
N GLU A 393 18.66 -14.11 7.82
CA GLU A 393 18.46 -12.95 6.95
C GLU A 393 19.64 -11.99 7.02
N VAL A 394 19.88 -11.28 5.93
CA VAL A 394 20.91 -10.23 5.82
C VAL A 394 20.28 -9.03 5.16
N ILE A 395 20.38 -7.87 5.81
CA ILE A 395 19.81 -6.61 5.35
C ILE A 395 20.87 -5.51 5.38
N THR A 396 20.72 -4.47 4.57
CA THR A 396 21.58 -3.27 4.63
C THR A 396 20.83 -2.16 5.35
N PHE A 397 21.36 -1.67 6.48
CA PHE A 397 20.77 -0.59 7.26
C PHE A 397 21.87 0.40 7.64
N ALA A 398 21.64 1.70 7.40
CA ALA A 398 22.61 2.76 7.71
C ALA A 398 24.02 2.49 7.12
N GLY A 399 24.06 1.92 5.91
CA GLY A 399 25.32 1.59 5.21
C GLY A 399 26.09 0.42 5.79
N GLN A 400 25.49 -0.38 6.67
CA GLN A 400 26.09 -1.59 7.26
C GLN A 400 25.19 -2.80 7.05
N ASN A 401 25.77 -3.99 7.09
CA ASN A 401 24.99 -5.21 7.03
C ASN A 401 24.55 -5.61 8.43
N LEU A 402 23.24 -5.80 8.62
CA LEU A 402 22.69 -6.49 9.78
C LEU A 402 22.43 -7.95 9.41
N ILE A 403 22.92 -8.85 10.23
CA ILE A 403 22.83 -10.31 10.03
C ILE A 403 22.01 -10.89 11.16
N LEU A 404 20.84 -11.43 10.83
CA LEU A 404 20.05 -12.25 11.75
C LEU A 404 20.56 -13.69 11.68
N LYS A 405 21.00 -14.23 12.83
CA LYS A 405 21.44 -15.62 12.95
C LYS A 405 20.28 -16.54 13.36
N ALA A 406 20.47 -17.84 13.19
CA ALA A 406 19.47 -18.86 13.54
C ALA A 406 19.08 -18.90 15.03
N ASP A 407 19.92 -18.35 15.91
CA ASP A 407 19.66 -18.17 17.34
C ASP A 407 18.74 -16.97 17.66
N GLY A 408 18.32 -16.22 16.63
CA GLY A 408 17.47 -15.04 16.74
C GLY A 408 18.21 -13.75 17.09
N ARG A 409 19.54 -13.78 17.26
CA ARG A 409 20.35 -12.60 17.54
C ARG A 409 20.72 -11.87 16.25
N THR A 410 20.77 -10.54 16.34
CA THR A 410 21.15 -9.69 15.22
C THR A 410 22.53 -9.08 15.44
N TYR A 411 23.36 -9.12 14.40
CA TYR A 411 24.74 -8.63 14.44
C TYR A 411 24.97 -7.58 13.36
N VAL A 412 25.66 -6.49 13.70
CA VAL A 412 26.27 -5.59 12.72
C VAL A 412 27.56 -6.22 12.22
N GLN A 413 27.71 -6.26 10.90
CA GLN A 413 28.96 -6.64 10.25
C GLN A 413 29.81 -5.39 9.98
N SER A 414 31.00 -5.35 10.57
CA SER A 414 32.03 -4.34 10.29
C SER A 414 33.29 -5.07 9.80
N ALA A 415 33.56 -4.96 8.49
CA ALA A 415 34.58 -5.76 7.81
C ALA A 415 34.40 -7.27 8.09
N ASN A 416 35.39 -7.94 8.69
CA ASN A 416 35.36 -9.36 9.01
C ASN A 416 34.82 -9.67 10.42
N ASN A 417 34.40 -8.66 11.18
CA ASN A 417 33.93 -8.83 12.55
C ASN A 417 32.41 -8.68 12.66
N LEU A 418 31.80 -9.48 13.54
CA LEU A 418 30.40 -9.38 13.93
C LEU A 418 30.31 -8.83 15.36
N GLN A 419 29.50 -7.79 15.53
CA GLN A 419 29.18 -7.23 16.84
C GLN A 419 27.68 -7.33 17.07
N ALA A 420 27.26 -7.73 18.27
CA ALA A 420 25.84 -7.77 18.58
C ALA A 420 25.23 -6.37 18.40
N TRP A 421 24.17 -6.28 17.60
CA TRP A 421 23.47 -5.02 17.34
C TRP A 421 22.45 -4.73 18.42
N ASP A 422 21.68 -5.75 18.78
CA ASP A 422 20.70 -5.74 19.86
C ASP A 422 20.97 -6.96 20.75
N THR A 423 21.17 -6.72 22.04
CA THR A 423 21.43 -7.77 23.04
C THR A 423 20.20 -8.14 23.84
N GLN A 424 19.09 -7.40 23.70
CA GLN A 424 17.89 -7.55 24.51
C GLN A 424 16.81 -8.33 23.77
N ASN A 425 16.67 -8.12 22.45
CA ASN A 425 15.62 -8.73 21.66
C ASN A 425 16.11 -9.91 20.82
N LEU A 426 15.24 -10.90 20.67
CA LEU A 426 15.41 -12.02 19.75
C LEU A 426 14.32 -11.98 18.69
N PHE A 427 14.72 -12.18 17.43
CA PHE A 427 13.83 -12.04 16.29
C PHE A 427 13.80 -13.30 15.45
N SER A 428 12.62 -13.61 14.93
CA SER A 428 12.47 -14.66 13.94
C SER A 428 12.83 -14.17 12.54
N GLU A 429 12.53 -12.92 12.18
CA GLU A 429 12.83 -12.36 10.87
C GLU A 429 13.12 -10.86 11.00
N ILE A 430 13.93 -10.31 10.09
CA ILE A 430 14.19 -8.86 9.99
C ILE A 430 14.12 -8.42 8.54
N THR A 431 13.68 -7.19 8.31
CA THR A 431 13.74 -6.53 7.02
C THR A 431 13.95 -5.02 7.17
N THR A 432 14.54 -4.38 6.16
CA THR A 432 14.63 -2.91 6.08
C THR A 432 13.33 -2.37 5.54
N VAL A 433 12.80 -1.32 6.16
CA VAL A 433 11.56 -0.67 5.69
C VAL A 433 11.79 0.84 5.54
N PRO A 434 11.21 1.48 4.51
CA PRO A 434 11.15 2.93 4.45
C PRO A 434 10.11 3.45 5.44
N ILE A 435 10.46 4.49 6.18
CA ILE A 435 9.55 5.23 7.05
C ILE A 435 9.45 6.67 6.55
N TYR A 436 8.24 7.09 6.22
CA TYR A 436 7.94 8.40 5.67
C TYR A 436 7.59 9.39 6.77
N ASP A 437 7.82 10.68 6.53
CA ASP A 437 7.46 11.77 7.43
C ASP A 437 6.01 12.26 7.24
N ALA A 438 5.24 11.63 6.35
CA ALA A 438 3.84 11.97 6.16
C ALA A 438 2.96 11.58 7.35
N PHE A 439 3.35 10.55 8.09
CA PHE A 439 2.67 10.13 9.29
C PHE A 439 3.69 9.91 10.39
N GLU A 440 3.35 10.32 11.60
CA GLU A 440 4.21 10.10 12.76
C GLU A 440 4.14 8.66 13.23
N VAL A 441 5.29 8.14 13.67
CA VAL A 441 5.40 6.83 14.30
C VAL A 441 4.92 6.99 15.75
N VAL A 442 3.68 6.59 16.02
CA VAL A 442 3.10 6.62 17.36
C VAL A 442 3.81 5.58 18.23
N LYS A 443 4.33 6.02 19.37
CA LYS A 443 5.11 5.21 20.31
C LYS A 443 4.24 4.44 21.27
#